data_AF-A0A7S3ULC3-F1
#
_entry.id   AF-A0A7S3ULC3-F1
#
_cell.length_a   1.000
_cell.length_b   1.000
_cell.length_c   1.000
_cell.angle_alpha   90.00
_cell.angle_beta   90.00
_cell.angle_gamma   90.00
#
_symmetry.space_group_name_H-M   'P 1'
#
loop_
_entity.id
_entity.type
_entity.pdbx_description
1 polymer ?
#
loop_
_entity_poly.entity_id
_entity_poly.type
_entity_poly.pdbx_seq_one_letter_code
_entity_poly.pdbx_strand_id
1 'polypeptide(L)'
;SFSLSATNPKMADAKVLLKHATGDMKVPHFDAKNRSHAFFKGLPVTFLYTSCFVENFTSFFSLNKQGDGSYQFTLPLGEGPIAWTILEDVGKMTAGILERPEMIGQTVGSASLHCSAAELAAQMSKATNETITYQCVPWGTFAAFGFPGAEELAQMFKFFTDNENEFLAIRELKRCQELGGPLGDPVTTFKGLPLKYA
;
A
#
# COMPACT_ATOMS: atom_id res chain seq x y z
N SER A 1 7.71 6.91 16.10
CA SER A 1 6.27 7.20 15.86
C SER A 1 6.10 7.68 14.44
N PHE A 2 5.51 6.85 13.57
CA PHE A 2 5.16 7.24 12.21
C PHE A 2 3.89 8.09 12.29
N SER A 3 4.06 9.42 12.33
CA SER A 3 2.95 10.35 12.49
C SER A 3 2.42 10.74 11.12
N LEU A 4 1.15 10.40 10.86
CA LEU A 4 0.35 10.91 9.75
C LEU A 4 -0.12 12.37 10.00
N SER A 5 0.43 13.07 11.02
CA SER A 5 0.00 14.43 11.32
C SER A 5 0.31 15.40 10.17
N ALA A 6 -0.50 16.46 10.08
CA ALA A 6 -0.34 17.58 9.14
C ALA A 6 1.08 18.21 9.14
N THR A 7 1.89 17.92 10.17
CA THR A 7 3.26 18.39 10.38
C THR A 7 4.36 17.52 9.75
N ASN A 8 4.05 16.44 9.00
CA ASN A 8 5.11 15.75 8.25
C ASN A 8 5.69 16.70 7.19
N PRO A 9 6.95 17.19 7.35
CA PRO A 9 7.52 18.18 6.45
C PRO A 9 7.70 17.64 5.03
N LYS A 10 7.80 16.31 4.86
CA LYS A 10 7.88 15.67 3.55
C LYS A 10 6.56 15.69 2.78
N MET A 11 5.45 16.06 3.43
CA MET A 11 4.12 16.18 2.83
C MET A 11 3.64 17.65 2.80
N ALA A 12 4.55 18.62 2.79
CA ALA A 12 4.20 20.04 2.86
C ALA A 12 3.38 20.52 1.64
N ASP A 13 3.58 19.91 0.47
CA ASP A 13 2.90 20.18 -0.80
C ASP A 13 1.64 19.31 -1.03
N ALA A 14 1.32 18.42 -0.11
CA ALA A 14 0.11 17.60 -0.16
C ALA A 14 -1.16 18.45 -0.08
N LYS A 15 -2.17 18.11 -0.89
CA LYS A 15 -3.50 18.74 -0.81
C LYS A 15 -4.17 18.39 0.52
N VAL A 16 -4.86 19.38 1.09
CA VAL A 16 -5.85 19.12 2.14
C VAL A 16 -7.10 18.61 1.47
N LEU A 17 -7.42 17.33 1.69
CA LEU A 17 -8.58 16.68 1.08
C LEU A 17 -9.83 16.81 1.94
N LEU A 18 -9.67 16.82 3.27
CA LEU A 18 -10.78 17.00 4.20
C LEU A 18 -10.36 17.87 5.39
N LYS A 19 -11.08 18.97 5.60
CA LYS A 19 -10.93 19.80 6.80
C LYS A 19 -11.54 19.09 8.01
N HIS A 20 -10.88 19.16 9.15
CA HIS A 20 -11.40 18.58 10.38
C HIS A 20 -10.97 19.38 11.62
N ALA A 21 -11.82 19.41 12.64
CA ALA A 21 -11.65 20.27 13.83
C ALA A 21 -10.33 20.03 14.59
N THR A 22 -9.81 18.80 14.57
CA THR A 22 -8.55 18.40 15.21
C THR A 22 -7.32 18.45 14.29
N GLY A 23 -7.44 19.13 13.14
CA GLY A 23 -6.40 19.28 12.12
C GLY A 23 -6.85 18.73 10.77
N ASP A 24 -6.28 19.25 9.69
CA ASP A 24 -6.62 18.85 8.32
C ASP A 24 -6.19 17.41 8.01
N MET A 25 -6.95 16.75 7.13
CA MET A 25 -6.66 15.39 6.63
C MET A 25 -6.18 15.47 5.19
N LYS A 26 -4.96 14.97 4.98
CA LYS A 26 -4.29 14.88 3.68
C LYS A 26 -4.57 13.53 3.03
N VAL A 27 -4.62 12.45 3.81
CA VAL A 27 -5.06 11.12 3.33
C VAL A 27 -6.19 10.67 4.26
N PRO A 28 -7.46 11.06 4.02
CA PRO A 28 -8.56 10.86 4.96
C PRO A 28 -8.69 9.44 5.50
N HIS A 29 -8.59 8.42 4.65
CA HIS A 29 -8.67 7.02 5.08
C HIS A 29 -7.48 6.54 5.94
N PHE A 30 -6.35 7.24 5.96
CA PHE A 30 -5.23 6.99 6.88
C PHE A 30 -5.33 7.87 8.13
N ASP A 31 -5.60 9.15 7.95
CA ASP A 31 -5.63 10.14 9.04
C ASP A 31 -6.73 9.83 10.04
N ALA A 32 -7.90 9.41 9.56
CA ALA A 32 -8.99 8.98 10.43
C ALA A 32 -8.59 7.78 11.30
N LYS A 33 -7.95 6.76 10.71
CA LYS A 33 -7.47 5.57 11.44
C LYS A 33 -6.42 5.95 12.48
N ASN A 34 -5.44 6.76 12.12
CA ASN A 34 -4.38 7.18 13.03
C ASN A 34 -4.91 8.03 14.19
N ARG A 35 -5.90 8.91 13.97
CA ARG A 35 -6.55 9.66 15.05
C ARG A 35 -7.29 8.75 16.02
N SER A 36 -7.86 7.65 15.52
CA SER A 36 -8.56 6.70 16.37
C SER A 36 -7.65 6.01 17.40
N HIS A 37 -6.32 6.03 17.21
CA HIS A 37 -5.36 5.43 18.15
C HIS A 37 -5.48 6.02 19.56
N ALA A 38 -5.86 7.29 19.68
CA ALA A 38 -6.05 7.94 20.98
C ALA A 38 -7.13 7.26 21.84
N PHE A 39 -8.17 6.69 21.21
CA PHE A 39 -9.24 5.98 21.91
C PHE A 39 -8.80 4.62 22.44
N PHE A 40 -7.70 4.06 21.95
CA PHE A 40 -7.15 2.79 22.41
C PHE A 40 -6.03 2.97 23.45
N LYS A 41 -5.76 4.20 23.89
CA LYS A 41 -4.72 4.48 24.88
C LYS A 41 -5.04 3.78 26.21
N GLY A 42 -4.08 3.01 26.72
CA GLY A 42 -4.22 2.25 27.97
C GLY A 42 -4.86 0.86 27.82
N LEU A 43 -5.25 0.48 26.60
CA LEU A 43 -5.73 -0.87 26.29
C LEU A 43 -4.58 -1.75 25.78
N PRO A 44 -4.65 -3.09 25.96
CA PRO A 44 -3.65 -4.02 25.47
C PRO A 44 -3.81 -4.26 23.95
N VAL A 45 -3.47 -3.26 23.15
CA VAL A 45 -3.66 -3.28 21.69
C VAL A 45 -2.34 -3.35 20.94
N THR A 46 -2.37 -3.96 19.76
CA THR A 46 -1.32 -3.88 18.74
C THR A 46 -1.89 -3.15 17.54
N PHE A 47 -1.15 -2.20 16.97
CA PHE A 47 -1.57 -1.53 15.74
C PHE A 47 -0.92 -2.19 14.53
N LEU A 48 -1.72 -2.85 13.70
CA LEU A 48 -1.29 -3.45 12.44
C LEU A 48 -1.59 -2.50 11.27
N TYR A 49 -0.53 -2.06 10.58
CA TYR A 49 -0.59 -1.13 9.46
C TYR A 49 -0.48 -1.92 8.17
N THR A 50 -1.56 -2.00 7.40
CA THR A 50 -1.53 -2.68 6.10
C THR A 50 -0.85 -1.84 5.03
N SER A 51 -0.52 -2.48 3.91
CA SER A 51 0.04 -1.83 2.70
C SER A 51 -0.90 -1.98 1.51
N CYS A 52 -0.44 -1.59 0.32
CA CYS A 52 -1.22 -1.74 -0.90
C CYS A 52 -1.38 -3.24 -1.23
N PHE A 53 -2.62 -3.70 -1.40
CA PHE A 53 -2.90 -5.09 -1.71
C PHE A 53 -2.66 -5.39 -3.18
N VAL A 54 -2.01 -6.52 -3.47
CA VAL A 54 -1.87 -7.00 -4.87
C VAL A 54 -3.23 -7.39 -5.44
N GLU A 55 -4.18 -7.79 -4.59
CA GLU A 55 -5.56 -8.08 -4.95
C GLU A 55 -6.32 -6.85 -5.44
N ASN A 56 -5.81 -5.63 -5.23
CA ASN A 56 -6.40 -4.43 -5.82
C ASN A 56 -6.42 -4.49 -7.36
N PHE A 57 -5.56 -5.29 -8.00
CA PHE A 57 -5.58 -5.55 -9.45
C PHE A 57 -6.72 -6.46 -9.92
N THR A 58 -7.55 -6.98 -9.01
CA THR A 58 -8.76 -7.76 -9.36
C THR A 58 -10.02 -6.90 -9.50
N SER A 59 -9.97 -5.64 -9.04
CA SER A 59 -11.16 -4.80 -8.93
C SER A 59 -10.88 -3.31 -9.13
N PHE A 60 -9.90 -2.78 -8.41
CA PHE A 60 -9.68 -1.36 -8.28
C PHE A 60 -8.69 -0.81 -9.33
N PHE A 61 -7.54 -1.46 -9.48
CA PHE A 61 -6.60 -1.20 -10.56
C PHE A 61 -6.96 -2.07 -11.77
N SER A 62 -6.83 -1.49 -12.95
CA SER A 62 -7.09 -2.18 -14.22
C SER A 62 -5.80 -2.31 -15.02
N LEU A 63 -5.66 -3.44 -15.71
CA LEU A 63 -4.68 -3.67 -16.76
C LEU A 63 -5.29 -3.26 -18.10
N ASN A 64 -4.93 -2.09 -18.60
CA ASN A 64 -5.50 -1.54 -19.83
C ASN A 64 -4.77 -2.10 -21.06
N LYS A 65 -5.53 -2.64 -22.02
CA LYS A 65 -4.95 -3.17 -23.25
C LYS A 65 -4.37 -2.06 -24.14
N GLN A 66 -3.21 -2.34 -24.71
CA GLN A 66 -2.47 -1.45 -25.60
C GLN A 66 -2.67 -1.85 -27.07
N GLY A 67 -2.29 -0.96 -27.99
CA GLY A 67 -2.45 -1.19 -29.43
C GLY A 67 -1.62 -2.36 -29.98
N ASP A 68 -0.53 -2.74 -29.29
CA ASP A 68 0.33 -3.88 -29.63
C ASP A 68 -0.14 -5.20 -28.97
N GLY A 69 -1.25 -5.17 -28.23
CA GLY A 69 -1.80 -6.32 -27.50
C GLY A 69 -1.22 -6.53 -26.11
N SER A 70 -0.21 -5.75 -25.69
CA SER A 70 0.25 -5.74 -24.30
C SER A 70 -0.75 -5.08 -23.37
N TYR A 71 -0.51 -5.17 -22.06
CA TYR A 71 -1.30 -4.51 -21.03
C TYR A 71 -0.44 -3.54 -20.23
N GLN A 72 -1.08 -2.52 -19.67
CA GLN A 72 -0.42 -1.51 -18.87
C GLN A 72 -1.28 -1.08 -17.69
N PHE A 73 -0.65 -0.87 -16.53
CA PHE A 73 -1.27 -0.14 -15.43
C PHE A 73 -0.50 1.15 -15.12
N THR A 74 -1.23 2.17 -14.72
CA THR A 74 -0.71 3.52 -14.51
C THR A 74 -0.89 3.92 -13.06
N LEU A 75 0.21 4.23 -12.35
CA LEU A 75 0.20 4.66 -10.96
C LEU A 75 1.32 5.70 -10.71
N PRO A 76 1.18 6.65 -9.78
CA PRO A 76 2.16 7.70 -9.52
C PRO A 76 3.19 7.26 -8.47
N LEU A 77 3.94 6.18 -8.74
CA LEU A 77 4.81 5.51 -7.77
C LEU A 77 6.31 5.76 -7.98
N GLY A 78 6.70 6.28 -9.14
CA GLY A 78 8.11 6.43 -9.48
C GLY A 78 8.80 5.09 -9.69
N GLU A 79 10.11 5.07 -9.51
CA GLU A 79 10.95 3.88 -9.72
C GLU A 79 11.29 3.15 -8.41
N GLY A 80 11.01 3.78 -7.28
CA GLY A 80 11.36 3.28 -5.95
C GLY A 80 10.55 2.06 -5.50
N PRO A 81 11.06 1.30 -4.51
CA PRO A 81 10.35 0.16 -3.94
C PRO A 81 9.11 0.58 -3.13
N ILE A 82 8.09 -0.27 -3.18
CA ILE A 82 6.89 -0.15 -2.35
C ILE A 82 6.65 -1.46 -1.62
N ALA A 83 6.11 -1.35 -0.41
CA ALA A 83 5.58 -2.50 0.28
C ALA A 83 4.22 -2.90 -0.32
N TRP A 84 4.18 -4.06 -0.96
CA TRP A 84 2.93 -4.70 -1.36
C TRP A 84 2.60 -5.82 -0.40
N THR A 85 1.31 -6.07 -0.23
CA THR A 85 0.80 -7.08 0.68
C THR A 85 -0.12 -8.01 -0.09
N ILE A 86 0.03 -9.31 0.14
CA ILE A 86 -0.93 -10.33 -0.24
C ILE A 86 -1.95 -10.40 0.90
N LEU A 87 -3.25 -10.36 0.58
CA LEU A 87 -4.31 -10.26 1.58
C LEU A 87 -4.29 -11.45 2.56
N GLU A 88 -3.98 -12.64 2.08
CA GLU A 88 -3.85 -13.85 2.91
C GLU A 88 -2.78 -13.69 4.01
N ASP A 89 -1.68 -13.00 3.70
CA ASP A 89 -0.57 -12.82 4.64
C ASP A 89 -0.95 -11.90 5.80
N VAL A 90 -1.90 -10.97 5.59
CA VAL A 90 -2.44 -10.13 6.68
C VAL A 90 -3.11 -10.99 7.74
N GLY A 91 -3.89 -11.99 7.32
CA GLY A 91 -4.58 -12.90 8.24
C GLY A 91 -3.58 -13.72 9.06
N LYS A 92 -2.55 -14.27 8.40
CA LYS A 92 -1.52 -15.07 9.05
C LYS A 92 -0.65 -14.24 10.00
N MET A 93 -0.25 -13.04 9.58
CA MET A 93 0.46 -12.09 10.45
C MET A 93 -0.40 -11.70 11.67
N THR A 94 -1.70 -11.48 11.47
CA THR A 94 -2.61 -11.15 12.58
C THR A 94 -2.66 -12.29 13.59
N ALA A 95 -2.77 -13.54 13.13
CA ALA A 95 -2.74 -14.71 14.02
C ALA A 95 -1.43 -14.77 14.82
N GLY A 96 -0.28 -14.63 14.16
CA GLY A 96 1.01 -14.65 14.86
C GLY A 96 1.24 -13.46 15.80
N ILE A 97 0.60 -12.31 15.56
CA ILE A 97 0.58 -11.20 16.52
C ILE A 97 -0.21 -11.58 17.77
N LEU A 98 -1.39 -12.21 17.61
CA LEU A 98 -2.25 -12.58 18.73
C LEU A 98 -1.66 -13.68 19.62
N GLU A 99 -0.80 -14.53 19.07
CA GLU A 99 -0.08 -15.59 19.80
C GLU A 99 1.08 -15.07 20.67
N ARG A 100 1.44 -13.77 20.54
CA ARG A 100 2.64 -13.17 21.13
C ARG A 100 2.31 -12.01 22.06
N PRO A 101 2.28 -12.22 23.40
CA PRO A 101 1.97 -11.17 24.37
C PRO A 101 2.91 -9.96 24.28
N GLU A 102 4.17 -10.14 23.87
CA GLU A 102 5.14 -9.07 23.67
C GLU A 102 4.77 -8.09 22.54
N MET A 103 3.78 -8.44 21.71
CA MET A 103 3.25 -7.56 20.68
C MET A 103 2.30 -6.49 21.22
N ILE A 104 1.81 -6.63 22.45
CA ILE A 104 0.97 -5.61 23.08
C ILE A 104 1.73 -4.27 23.16
N GLY A 105 1.08 -3.20 22.70
CA GLY A 105 1.65 -1.86 22.62
C GLY A 105 2.55 -1.62 21.40
N GLN A 106 2.79 -2.65 20.57
CA GLN A 106 3.61 -2.51 19.38
C GLN A 106 2.83 -1.91 18.21
N THR A 107 3.58 -1.31 17.29
CA THR A 107 3.11 -0.96 15.94
C THR A 107 3.90 -1.79 14.94
N VAL A 108 3.18 -2.45 14.03
CA VAL A 108 3.75 -3.34 13.01
C VAL A 108 3.15 -3.00 11.66
N GLY A 109 3.97 -2.85 10.64
CA GLY A 109 3.52 -2.83 9.25
C GLY A 109 3.51 -4.23 8.64
N SER A 110 2.51 -4.55 7.82
CA SER A 110 2.51 -5.78 7.02
C SER A 110 3.03 -5.53 5.60
N ALA A 111 3.86 -6.44 5.12
CA ALA A 111 4.32 -6.50 3.74
C ALA A 111 4.65 -7.95 3.37
N SER A 112 4.38 -8.28 2.11
CA SER A 112 4.70 -9.57 1.49
C SER A 112 5.88 -9.46 0.55
N LEU A 113 6.08 -8.27 -0.04
CA LEU A 113 7.18 -7.97 -0.96
C LEU A 113 7.51 -6.48 -0.92
N HIS A 114 8.80 -6.17 -1.05
CA HIS A 114 9.31 -4.83 -1.31
C HIS A 114 9.86 -4.80 -2.73
N CYS A 115 9.11 -4.19 -3.65
CA CYS A 115 9.56 -4.03 -5.03
C CYS A 115 8.92 -2.81 -5.68
N SER A 116 9.54 -2.31 -6.73
CA SER A 116 8.97 -1.27 -7.58
C SER A 116 7.72 -1.78 -8.30
N ALA A 117 6.91 -0.84 -8.81
CA ALA A 117 5.75 -1.19 -9.63
C ALA A 117 6.16 -1.88 -10.96
N ALA A 118 7.32 -1.52 -11.51
CA ALA A 118 7.87 -2.19 -12.70
C ALA A 118 8.23 -3.65 -12.42
N GLU A 119 8.86 -3.93 -11.28
CA GLU A 119 9.15 -5.31 -10.87
C GLU A 119 7.88 -6.10 -10.59
N LEU A 120 6.86 -5.47 -9.98
CA LEU A 120 5.55 -6.10 -9.80
C LEU A 120 4.92 -6.48 -11.16
N ALA A 121 4.97 -5.57 -12.14
CA ALA A 121 4.48 -5.83 -13.50
C ALA A 121 5.18 -7.05 -14.12
N ALA A 122 6.50 -7.17 -13.94
CA ALA A 122 7.26 -8.33 -14.41
C ALA A 122 6.81 -9.65 -13.75
N GLN A 123 6.51 -9.63 -12.44
CA GLN A 123 5.94 -10.80 -11.75
C GLN A 123 4.55 -11.17 -12.29
N MET A 124 3.69 -10.18 -12.54
CA MET A 124 2.37 -10.37 -13.14
C MET A 124 2.49 -10.95 -14.56
N SER A 125 3.43 -10.45 -15.37
CA SER A 125 3.70 -10.97 -16.71
C SER A 125 4.09 -12.44 -16.68
N LYS A 126 5.02 -12.80 -15.79
CA LYS A 126 5.44 -14.20 -15.62
C LYS A 126 4.31 -15.10 -15.14
N ALA A 127 3.39 -14.57 -14.34
CA ALA A 127 2.26 -15.32 -13.83
C ALA A 127 1.19 -15.59 -14.89
N THR A 128 0.95 -14.61 -15.75
CA THR A 128 -0.16 -14.60 -16.72
C THR A 128 0.24 -15.06 -18.12
N ASN A 129 1.54 -15.10 -18.42
CA ASN A 129 2.10 -15.20 -19.78
C ASN A 129 1.67 -14.04 -20.70
N GLU A 130 1.22 -12.92 -20.13
CA GLU A 130 0.89 -11.69 -20.85
C GLU A 130 2.00 -10.66 -20.69
N THR A 131 2.18 -9.77 -21.68
CA THR A 131 3.09 -8.63 -21.53
C THR A 131 2.39 -7.53 -20.74
N ILE A 132 2.85 -7.25 -19.52
CA ILE A 132 2.28 -6.29 -18.58
C ILE A 132 3.37 -5.28 -18.23
N THR A 133 3.06 -4.00 -18.42
CA THR A 133 3.99 -2.91 -18.15
C THR A 133 3.43 -1.94 -17.11
N TYR A 134 4.33 -1.30 -16.39
CA TYR A 134 4.01 -0.20 -15.50
C TYR A 134 4.28 1.13 -16.21
N GLN A 135 3.33 2.06 -16.13
CA GLN A 135 3.51 3.45 -16.53
C GLN A 135 3.47 4.37 -15.31
N CYS A 136 4.59 5.02 -15.03
CA CYS A 136 4.62 6.12 -14.08
C CYS A 136 4.05 7.38 -14.70
N VAL A 137 3.22 8.10 -13.94
CA VAL A 137 2.74 9.44 -14.27
C VAL A 137 3.00 10.37 -13.09
N PRO A 138 3.18 11.69 -13.32
CA PRO A 138 3.27 12.65 -12.23
C PRO A 138 2.04 12.56 -11.30
N TRP A 139 2.25 12.77 -10.00
CA TRP A 139 1.19 12.76 -8.99
C TRP A 139 -0.02 13.61 -9.40
N GLY A 140 0.22 14.84 -9.85
CA GLY A 140 -0.85 15.77 -10.25
C GLY A 140 -1.64 15.29 -11.46
N THR A 141 -0.99 14.56 -12.37
CA THR A 141 -1.64 13.93 -13.53
C THR A 141 -2.58 12.82 -13.08
N PHE A 142 -2.12 11.92 -12.21
CA PHE A 142 -2.97 10.83 -11.68
C PHE A 142 -4.16 11.37 -10.88
N ALA A 143 -3.92 12.39 -10.03
CA ALA A 143 -4.97 13.04 -9.26
C ALA A 143 -6.09 13.63 -10.16
N ALA A 144 -5.75 14.02 -11.39
CA ALA A 144 -6.66 14.61 -12.36
C ALA A 144 -7.43 13.59 -13.23
N PHE A 145 -7.24 12.27 -13.04
CA PHE A 145 -7.91 11.23 -13.86
C PHE A 145 -9.45 11.18 -13.69
N GLY A 146 -10.01 11.93 -12.73
CA GLY A 146 -11.44 12.23 -12.67
C GLY A 146 -12.34 11.08 -12.20
N PHE A 147 -11.80 9.89 -11.93
CA PHE A 147 -12.56 8.81 -11.31
C PHE A 147 -12.74 9.06 -9.80
N PRO A 148 -13.83 8.56 -9.17
CA PRO A 148 -14.05 8.74 -7.74
C PRO A 148 -12.87 8.24 -6.90
N GLY A 149 -12.29 9.12 -6.09
CA GLY A 149 -11.14 8.80 -5.22
C GLY A 149 -9.75 8.99 -5.85
N ALA A 150 -9.64 9.44 -7.11
CA ALA A 150 -8.36 9.65 -7.79
C ALA A 150 -7.38 10.54 -7.00
N GLU A 151 -7.85 11.69 -6.51
CA GLU A 151 -7.01 12.60 -5.72
C GLU A 151 -6.55 11.98 -4.40
N GLU A 152 -7.41 11.23 -3.73
CA GLU A 152 -7.10 10.58 -2.45
C GLU A 152 -6.07 9.46 -2.61
N LEU A 153 -6.20 8.64 -3.65
CA LEU A 153 -5.19 7.66 -4.00
C LEU A 153 -3.86 8.29 -4.39
N ALA A 154 -3.90 9.36 -5.20
CA ALA A 154 -2.70 10.08 -5.56
C ALA A 154 -1.98 10.52 -4.28
N GLN A 155 -2.72 11.07 -3.32
CA GLN A 155 -2.17 11.55 -2.06
C GLN A 155 -1.62 10.43 -1.17
N MET A 156 -2.26 9.26 -1.17
CA MET A 156 -1.76 8.04 -0.54
C MET A 156 -0.43 7.57 -1.16
N PHE A 157 -0.35 7.53 -2.50
CA PHE A 157 0.87 7.12 -3.19
C PHE A 157 2.02 8.10 -2.99
N LYS A 158 1.74 9.40 -3.04
CA LYS A 158 2.71 10.44 -2.67
C LYS A 158 3.21 10.26 -1.24
N PHE A 159 2.34 9.89 -0.32
CA PHE A 159 2.75 9.57 1.05
C PHE A 159 3.72 8.38 1.11
N PHE A 160 3.49 7.33 0.31
CA PHE A 160 4.42 6.21 0.23
C PHE A 160 5.79 6.64 -0.31
N THR A 161 5.81 7.37 -1.42
CA THR A 161 7.06 7.75 -2.10
C THR A 161 7.86 8.79 -1.32
N ASP A 162 7.20 9.80 -0.74
CA ASP A 162 7.88 10.86 0.01
C ASP A 162 8.46 10.36 1.34
N ASN A 163 7.95 9.22 1.84
CA ASN A 163 8.36 8.63 3.12
C ASN A 163 8.90 7.21 2.94
N GLU A 164 9.45 6.88 1.76
CA GLU A 164 9.81 5.51 1.37
C GLU A 164 10.59 4.78 2.47
N ASN A 165 11.69 5.37 2.96
CA ASN A 165 12.52 4.76 3.99
C ASN A 165 11.74 4.45 5.27
N GLU A 166 11.00 5.43 5.81
CA GLU A 166 10.24 5.23 7.04
C GLU A 166 9.05 4.29 6.83
N PHE A 167 8.44 4.32 5.64
CA PHE A 167 7.31 3.49 5.25
C PHE A 167 7.70 2.01 5.14
N LEU A 168 8.86 1.73 4.52
CA LEU A 168 9.40 0.38 4.38
C LEU A 168 10.01 -0.13 5.71
N ALA A 169 10.61 0.73 6.52
CA ALA A 169 11.23 0.34 7.78
C ALA A 169 10.22 -0.26 8.78
N ILE A 170 8.99 0.29 8.86
CA ILE A 170 7.95 -0.30 9.72
C ILE A 170 7.37 -1.60 9.14
N ARG A 171 7.68 -1.92 7.89
CA ARG A 171 7.19 -3.06 7.09
C ARG A 171 8.31 -4.05 6.76
N GLU A 172 9.31 -4.16 7.63
CA GLU A 172 10.44 -5.06 7.40
C GLU A 172 9.98 -6.50 7.10
N LEU A 173 10.37 -7.02 5.93
CA LEU A 173 9.94 -8.34 5.45
C LEU A 173 10.32 -9.47 6.42
N LYS A 174 11.51 -9.37 7.03
CA LYS A 174 11.96 -10.35 8.03
C LYS A 174 11.04 -10.39 9.25
N ARG A 175 10.64 -9.22 9.77
CA ARG A 175 9.69 -9.13 10.88
C ARG A 175 8.31 -9.67 10.48
N CYS A 176 7.89 -9.41 9.24
CA CYS A 176 6.63 -9.96 8.71
C CYS A 176 6.64 -11.50 8.67
N GLN A 177 7.76 -12.11 8.26
CA GLN A 177 7.98 -13.56 8.30
C GLN A 177 7.91 -14.12 9.72
N GLU A 178 8.62 -13.50 10.66
CA GLU A 178 8.65 -13.93 12.05
C GLU A 178 7.26 -13.93 12.66
N LEU A 179 6.41 -12.98 12.27
CA LEU A 179 5.02 -12.87 12.73
C LEU A 179 4.04 -13.80 12.01
N GLY A 180 4.51 -14.73 11.19
CA GLY A 180 3.67 -15.75 10.55
C GLY A 180 3.16 -15.37 9.16
N GLY A 181 3.54 -14.22 8.62
CA GLY A 181 3.37 -13.96 7.20
C GLY A 181 4.17 -14.98 6.39
N PRO A 182 3.59 -15.67 5.39
CA PRO A 182 4.40 -16.20 4.31
C PRO A 182 4.99 -15.02 3.52
N LEU A 183 6.18 -15.18 2.94
CA LEU A 183 6.61 -14.34 1.83
C LEU A 183 6.47 -15.18 0.56
N GLY A 184 5.21 -15.52 0.26
CA GLY A 184 4.87 -16.36 -0.88
C GLY A 184 5.44 -15.80 -2.19
N ASP A 185 5.68 -16.67 -3.16
CA ASP A 185 6.11 -16.28 -4.50
C ASP A 185 5.01 -15.41 -5.16
N PRO A 186 5.26 -14.11 -5.45
CA PRO A 186 4.26 -13.23 -6.04
C PRO A 186 3.69 -13.79 -7.35
N VAL A 187 4.49 -14.53 -8.12
CA VAL A 187 4.04 -15.18 -9.36
C VAL A 187 2.94 -16.20 -9.07
N THR A 188 3.12 -17.00 -8.02
CA THR A 188 2.15 -18.02 -7.62
C THR A 188 0.84 -17.37 -7.16
N THR A 189 0.91 -16.26 -6.43
CA THR A 189 -0.27 -15.48 -6.06
C THR A 189 -0.99 -14.95 -7.30
N PHE A 190 -0.28 -14.26 -8.20
CA PHE A 190 -0.89 -13.69 -9.40
C PHE A 190 -1.50 -14.73 -10.34
N LYS A 191 -0.96 -15.95 -10.41
CA LYS A 191 -1.55 -17.06 -11.19
C LYS A 191 -2.98 -17.42 -10.74
N GLY A 192 -3.28 -17.25 -9.45
CA GLY A 192 -4.59 -17.54 -8.89
C GLY A 192 -5.56 -16.36 -8.89
N LEU A 193 -5.10 -15.15 -9.20
CA LEU A 193 -5.92 -13.94 -9.12
C LEU A 193 -6.67 -13.66 -10.43
N PRO A 194 -7.99 -13.39 -10.39
CA PRO A 194 -8.74 -12.93 -11.55
C PRO A 194 -8.42 -11.45 -11.79
N LEU A 195 -7.28 -11.18 -12.45
CA LEU A 195 -6.86 -9.82 -12.76
C LEU A 195 -7.90 -9.11 -13.64
N LYS A 196 -8.11 -7.82 -13.37
CA LYS A 196 -9.04 -6.97 -14.09
C LYS A 196 -8.38 -6.40 -15.33
N TYR A 197 -8.81 -6.88 -16.49
CA TYR A 197 -8.43 -6.36 -17.79
C TYR A 197 -9.48 -5.37 -18.29
N ALA A 198 -9.04 -4.24 -18.87
CA ALA A 198 -9.89 -3.19 -19.41
C ALA A 198 -9.53 -2.86 -20.86
#